data_AF-A0A7Y3FNY3-F1
#
_entry.id   AF-A0A7Y3FNY3-F1
#
_cell.length_a   1.000
_cell.length_b   1.000
_cell.length_c   1.000
_cell.angle_alpha   90.00
_cell.angle_beta   90.00
_cell.angle_gamma   90.00
#
_symmetry.space_group_name_H-M   'P 1'
#
loop_
_entity.id
_entity.type
_entity.pdbx_description
1 polymer ?
#
loop_
_entity_poly.entity_id
_entity_poly.type
_entity_poly.pdbx_seq_one_letter_code
_entity_poly.pdbx_strand_id
1 'polypeptide(L)'
;MNAHALDVLEFERVLERVARRAASKPGRARIRALRPSDDPAFVRRELRRVTAVQRFVEDRPEWVPGVIPDVREDLSQLRVDGAVLEPLGLHRIGVVLGTSRSLLRALSGEDAYPELGSVTERLVDLGELEDLLARSVDEEGNVSSRASRELKQIRDRLRGAQARIVRKLEAYLSTLPERFLVGDASVTIREGRYVIPVRREGKGQVGGIVHDESQTGATLYIEPPVAIEATNELRSLEREEAREIRRILGDLTGRVATHGPSVQGTFDALVDFDSLYARARAARVWKATAPEILDGPARGLVLREARHPLLMEGGEGEVVPYDLLLDEDERCLVVSGPNTGGKSVFLKA
;
A
#
# COMPACT_ATOMS: atom_id res chain seq x y z
N MET A 1 32.17 -10.78 1.84
CA MET A 1 32.90 -9.78 1.02
C MET A 1 33.22 -8.54 1.84
N ASN A 2 34.29 -7.81 1.50
CA ASN A 2 34.68 -6.54 2.12
C ASN A 2 33.74 -5.40 1.68
N ALA A 3 33.28 -4.55 2.61
CA ALA A 3 32.44 -3.38 2.34
C ALA A 3 33.06 -2.44 1.29
N HIS A 4 34.39 -2.29 1.30
CA HIS A 4 35.10 -1.49 0.29
C HIS A 4 34.90 -2.01 -1.14
N ALA A 5 34.86 -3.33 -1.33
CA ALA A 5 34.64 -3.92 -2.66
C ALA A 5 33.23 -3.62 -3.17
N LEU A 6 32.22 -3.69 -2.31
CA LEU A 6 30.82 -3.38 -2.68
C LEU A 6 30.65 -1.90 -3.08
N ASP A 7 31.37 -1.01 -2.42
CA ASP A 7 31.39 0.42 -2.76
C ASP A 7 32.07 0.68 -4.11
N VAL A 8 33.25 0.10 -4.33
CA VAL A 8 33.99 0.21 -5.61
C VAL A 8 33.17 -0.36 -6.78
N LEU A 9 32.48 -1.48 -6.57
CA LEU A 9 31.58 -2.10 -7.56
C LEU A 9 30.25 -1.37 -7.72
N GLU A 10 29.98 -0.36 -6.90
CA GLU A 10 28.72 0.41 -6.92
C GLU A 10 27.49 -0.50 -6.75
N PHE A 11 27.64 -1.55 -5.94
CA PHE A 11 26.65 -2.61 -5.81
C PHE A 11 25.28 -2.09 -5.36
N GLU A 12 25.26 -1.13 -4.44
CA GLU A 12 24.03 -0.47 -3.99
C GLU A 12 23.32 0.29 -5.13
N ARG A 13 24.05 0.83 -6.11
CA ARG A 13 23.44 1.45 -7.31
C ARG A 13 22.78 0.39 -8.17
N VAL A 14 23.37 -0.79 -8.31
CA VAL A 14 22.77 -1.93 -9.02
C VAL A 14 21.51 -2.38 -8.32
N LEU A 15 21.55 -2.58 -7.00
CA LEU A 15 20.37 -2.93 -6.20
C LEU A 15 19.26 -1.88 -6.33
N GLU A 16 19.60 -0.59 -6.36
CA GLU A 16 18.61 0.48 -6.56
C GLU A 16 17.95 0.40 -7.95
N ARG A 17 18.69 0.06 -9.01
CA ARG A 17 18.09 -0.19 -10.34
C ARG A 17 17.12 -1.35 -10.31
N VAL A 18 17.47 -2.46 -9.65
CA VAL A 18 16.57 -3.60 -9.48
C VAL A 18 15.36 -3.21 -8.63
N ALA A 19 15.56 -2.52 -7.50
CA ALA A 19 14.51 -2.15 -6.55
C ALA A 19 13.41 -1.32 -7.21
N ARG A 20 13.75 -0.37 -8.11
CA ARG A 20 12.76 0.44 -8.84
C ARG A 20 11.74 -0.39 -9.64
N ARG A 21 12.03 -1.66 -9.92
CA ARG A 21 11.16 -2.58 -10.65
C ARG A 21 10.17 -3.33 -9.77
N ALA A 22 10.34 -3.27 -8.44
CA ALA A 22 9.40 -3.82 -7.47
C ALA A 22 8.16 -2.92 -7.34
N ALA A 23 7.00 -3.56 -7.22
CA ALA A 23 5.70 -2.93 -7.09
C ALA A 23 5.46 -2.32 -5.70
N SER A 24 6.17 -2.80 -4.67
CA SER A 24 5.91 -2.41 -3.28
C SER A 24 7.12 -1.77 -2.58
N LYS A 25 6.85 -0.93 -1.58
CA LYS A 25 7.88 -0.41 -0.66
C LYS A 25 8.63 -1.54 0.08
N PRO A 26 7.94 -2.55 0.67
CA PRO A 26 8.65 -3.66 1.32
C PRO A 26 9.46 -4.52 0.33
N GLY A 27 8.99 -4.74 -0.90
CA GLY A 27 9.77 -5.43 -1.94
C GLY A 27 11.03 -4.68 -2.33
N ARG A 28 10.94 -3.34 -2.49
CA ARG A 28 12.12 -2.47 -2.69
C ARG A 28 13.12 -2.59 -1.56
N ALA A 29 12.65 -2.55 -0.31
CA ALA A 29 13.50 -2.71 0.86
C ALA A 29 14.19 -4.08 0.89
N ARG A 30 13.48 -5.15 0.54
CA ARG A 30 14.03 -6.52 0.46
C ARG A 30 15.17 -6.61 -0.55
N ILE A 31 15.03 -5.98 -1.73
CA ILE A 31 16.07 -5.95 -2.76
C ILE A 31 17.31 -5.18 -2.29
N ARG A 32 17.12 -3.99 -1.69
CA ARG A 32 18.22 -3.18 -1.15
C ARG A 32 18.99 -3.88 -0.02
N ALA A 33 18.32 -4.77 0.71
CA ALA A 33 18.93 -5.56 1.77
C ALA A 33 19.73 -6.77 1.25
N LEU A 34 19.69 -7.09 -0.05
CA LEU A 34 20.42 -8.24 -0.59
C LEU A 34 21.93 -8.08 -0.42
N ARG A 35 22.59 -9.18 -0.11
CA ARG A 35 24.05 -9.27 -0.02
C ARG A 35 24.52 -10.51 -0.79
N PRO A 36 25.71 -10.48 -1.39
CA PRO A 36 26.29 -11.67 -2.00
C PRO A 36 26.42 -12.81 -0.98
N SER A 37 26.13 -14.03 -1.42
CA SER A 37 26.27 -15.26 -0.62
C SER A 37 27.34 -16.15 -1.24
N ASP A 38 28.11 -16.83 -0.40
CA ASP A 38 29.09 -17.85 -0.77
C ASP A 38 28.56 -19.29 -0.65
N ASP A 39 27.31 -19.47 -0.20
CA ASP A 39 26.62 -20.76 -0.18
C ASP A 39 26.09 -21.11 -1.59
N PRO A 40 26.68 -22.09 -2.31
CA PRO A 40 26.26 -22.46 -3.65
C PRO A 40 24.83 -22.99 -3.70
N ALA A 41 24.36 -23.67 -2.64
CA ALA A 41 23.00 -24.19 -2.58
C ALA A 41 21.97 -23.05 -2.49
N PHE A 42 22.26 -22.04 -1.67
CA PHE A 42 21.47 -20.80 -1.62
C PHE A 42 21.43 -20.10 -2.99
N VAL A 43 22.60 -19.89 -3.62
CA VAL A 43 22.70 -19.18 -4.90
C VAL A 43 21.92 -19.91 -6.00
N ARG A 44 22.10 -21.23 -6.14
CA ARG A 44 21.37 -22.04 -7.12
C ARG A 44 19.86 -21.97 -6.91
N ARG A 45 19.41 -22.06 -5.66
CA ARG A 45 17.99 -21.93 -5.33
C ARG A 45 17.45 -20.56 -5.75
N GLU A 46 18.14 -19.48 -5.40
CA GLU A 46 17.71 -18.12 -5.74
C GLU A 46 17.71 -17.85 -7.26
N LEU A 47 18.70 -18.36 -7.99
CA LEU A 47 18.74 -18.26 -9.46
C LEU A 47 17.54 -19.00 -10.08
N ARG A 48 17.29 -20.24 -9.66
CA ARG A 48 16.14 -21.04 -10.12
C ARG A 48 14.81 -20.36 -9.86
N ARG A 49 14.65 -19.71 -8.70
CA ARG A 49 13.44 -18.93 -8.37
C ARG A 49 13.24 -17.73 -9.29
N VAL A 50 14.30 -16.97 -9.59
CA VAL A 50 14.21 -15.84 -10.53
C VAL A 50 13.89 -16.32 -11.94
N THR A 51 14.56 -17.38 -12.42
CA THR A 51 14.28 -18.00 -13.73
C THR A 51 12.84 -18.50 -13.81
N ALA A 52 12.30 -19.10 -12.74
CA ALA A 52 10.91 -19.50 -12.68
C ALA A 52 9.95 -18.31 -12.83
N VAL A 53 10.25 -17.16 -12.20
CA VAL A 53 9.44 -15.95 -12.39
C VAL A 53 9.59 -15.37 -13.80
N GLN A 54 10.76 -15.46 -14.45
CA GLN A 54 10.89 -15.07 -15.87
C GLN A 54 9.96 -15.89 -16.76
N ARG A 55 10.00 -17.23 -16.63
CA ARG A 55 9.10 -18.15 -17.34
C ARG A 55 7.63 -17.81 -17.07
N PHE A 56 7.26 -17.64 -15.80
CA PHE A 56 5.90 -17.25 -15.40
C PHE A 56 5.37 -16.01 -16.11
N VAL A 57 6.19 -14.96 -16.23
CA VAL A 57 5.82 -13.71 -16.90
C VAL A 57 5.76 -13.86 -18.43
N GLU A 58 6.61 -14.71 -18.99
CA GLU A 58 6.61 -15.02 -20.43
C GLU A 58 5.38 -15.85 -20.83
N ASP A 59 5.04 -16.86 -20.02
CA ASP A 59 3.88 -17.72 -20.21
C ASP A 59 2.56 -16.96 -20.02
N ARG A 60 2.58 -15.86 -19.25
CA ARG A 60 1.40 -15.04 -18.89
C ARG A 60 1.64 -13.55 -19.15
N PRO A 61 1.68 -13.11 -20.42
CA PRO A 61 1.97 -11.71 -20.76
C PRO A 61 0.91 -10.71 -20.28
N GLU A 62 -0.33 -11.17 -20.08
CA GLU A 62 -1.44 -10.36 -19.57
C GLU A 62 -1.45 -10.24 -18.04
N TRP A 63 -0.70 -11.09 -17.34
CA TRP A 63 -0.65 -11.04 -15.88
C TRP A 63 0.09 -9.78 -15.41
N VAL A 64 -0.52 -9.07 -14.47
CA VAL A 64 0.05 -7.87 -13.86
C VAL A 64 0.19 -8.07 -12.34
N PRO A 65 1.28 -7.56 -11.74
CA PRO A 65 1.44 -7.63 -10.28
C PRO A 65 0.36 -6.79 -9.59
N GLY A 66 -0.29 -7.37 -8.58
CA GLY A 66 -1.21 -6.64 -7.71
C GLY A 66 -0.49 -5.66 -6.79
N VAL A 67 -1.27 -4.78 -6.15
CA VAL A 67 -0.75 -3.82 -5.18
C VAL A 67 -0.47 -4.52 -3.86
N ILE A 68 0.72 -4.33 -3.30
CA ILE A 68 1.09 -4.86 -1.98
C ILE A 68 1.27 -3.66 -1.04
N PRO A 69 0.21 -3.26 -0.30
CA PRO A 69 0.33 -2.20 0.68
C PRO A 69 1.20 -2.67 1.86
N ASP A 70 1.89 -1.74 2.49
CA ASP A 70 2.69 -2.03 3.68
C ASP A 70 1.76 -2.18 4.90
N VAL A 71 1.60 -3.42 5.37
CA VAL A 71 0.74 -3.78 6.51
C VAL A 71 1.54 -4.15 7.75
N ARG A 72 2.85 -3.87 7.79
CA ARG A 72 3.71 -4.28 8.93
C ARG A 72 3.23 -3.68 10.26
N GLU A 73 2.80 -2.42 10.25
CA GLU A 73 2.23 -1.76 11.43
C GLU A 73 0.89 -2.39 11.81
N ASP A 74 -0.01 -2.59 10.85
CA ASP A 74 -1.32 -3.23 11.07
C ASP A 74 -1.16 -4.64 11.69
N LEU A 75 -0.27 -5.46 11.11
CA LEU A 75 0.03 -6.81 11.59
C LEU A 75 0.70 -6.81 12.98
N SER A 76 1.50 -5.79 13.29
CA SER A 76 2.08 -5.64 14.63
C SER A 76 1.01 -5.32 15.68
N GLN A 77 0.02 -4.49 15.33
CA GLN A 77 -1.09 -4.13 16.21
C GLN A 77 -2.02 -5.32 16.50
N LEU A 78 -2.22 -6.23 15.53
CA LEU A 78 -3.01 -7.45 15.72
C LEU A 78 -2.48 -8.38 16.82
N ARG A 79 -1.21 -8.23 17.23
CA ARG A 79 -0.61 -9.01 18.32
C ARG A 79 -0.97 -8.50 19.72
N VAL A 80 -1.58 -7.31 19.80
CA VAL A 80 -1.98 -6.70 21.05
C VAL A 80 -3.44 -7.09 21.34
N ASP A 81 -3.66 -7.74 22.47
CA ASP A 81 -5.00 -8.16 22.88
C ASP A 81 -5.95 -6.95 23.00
N GLY A 82 -7.11 -7.05 22.37
CA GLY A 82 -8.11 -5.99 22.35
C GLY A 82 -7.79 -4.82 21.42
N ALA A 83 -6.75 -4.92 20.56
CA ALA A 83 -6.50 -3.93 19.53
C ALA A 83 -7.69 -3.82 18.56
N VAL A 84 -7.92 -2.59 18.10
CA VAL A 84 -8.91 -2.27 17.05
C VAL A 84 -8.15 -1.55 15.96
N LEU A 85 -8.08 -2.16 14.78
CA LEU A 85 -7.46 -1.52 13.63
C LEU A 85 -8.32 -0.38 13.12
N GLU A 86 -7.65 0.68 12.68
CA GLU A 86 -8.30 1.76 11.93
C GLU A 86 -8.82 1.23 10.58
N PRO A 87 -9.86 1.86 10.00
CA PRO A 87 -10.48 1.41 8.75
C PRO A 87 -9.46 1.15 7.64
N LEU A 88 -8.53 2.10 7.41
CA LEU A 88 -7.51 1.96 6.36
C LEU A 88 -6.59 0.75 6.57
N GLY A 89 -6.33 0.35 7.82
CA GLY A 89 -5.54 -0.86 8.11
C GLY A 89 -6.26 -2.13 7.66
N LEU A 90 -7.56 -2.23 7.98
CA LEU A 90 -8.42 -3.33 7.52
C LEU A 90 -8.54 -3.37 6.00
N HIS A 91 -8.67 -2.22 5.35
CA HIS A 91 -8.69 -2.13 3.88
C HIS A 91 -7.38 -2.65 3.27
N ARG A 92 -6.20 -2.21 3.76
CA ARG A 92 -4.90 -2.69 3.29
C ARG A 92 -4.76 -4.21 3.43
N ILE A 93 -5.23 -4.78 4.54
CA ILE A 93 -5.24 -6.24 4.74
C ILE A 93 -6.15 -6.91 3.70
N GLY A 94 -7.32 -6.35 3.40
CA GLY A 94 -8.20 -6.84 2.32
C GLY A 94 -7.48 -6.87 0.97
N VAL A 95 -6.73 -5.82 0.62
CA VAL A 95 -5.92 -5.76 -0.61
C VAL A 95 -4.83 -6.83 -0.64
N VAL A 96 -4.17 -7.11 0.49
CA VAL A 96 -3.19 -8.21 0.62
C VAL A 96 -3.85 -9.57 0.34
N LEU A 97 -5.04 -9.82 0.90
CA LEU A 97 -5.77 -11.07 0.68
C LEU A 97 -6.21 -11.23 -0.80
N GLY A 98 -6.73 -10.18 -1.42
CA GLY A 98 -7.09 -10.21 -2.83
C GLY A 98 -5.88 -10.44 -3.76
N THR A 99 -4.75 -9.81 -3.45
CA THR A 99 -3.49 -10.01 -4.18
C THR A 99 -2.96 -11.43 -4.01
N SER A 100 -3.07 -12.00 -2.80
CA SER A 100 -2.74 -13.40 -2.52
C SER A 100 -3.56 -14.36 -3.36
N ARG A 101 -4.88 -14.21 -3.34
CA ARG A 101 -5.81 -15.06 -4.10
C ARG A 101 -5.54 -14.98 -5.60
N SER A 102 -5.31 -13.78 -6.13
CA SER A 102 -4.99 -13.57 -7.55
C SER A 102 -3.67 -14.24 -7.94
N LEU A 103 -2.61 -14.05 -7.15
CA LEU A 103 -1.31 -14.67 -7.40
C LEU A 103 -1.36 -16.19 -7.27
N LEU A 104 -2.05 -16.71 -6.26
CA LEU A 104 -2.22 -18.14 -6.05
C LEU A 104 -2.91 -18.80 -7.25
N ARG A 105 -3.98 -18.18 -7.77
CA ARG A 105 -4.66 -18.64 -9.00
C ARG A 105 -3.74 -18.59 -10.21
N ALA A 106 -2.94 -17.54 -10.37
CA ALA A 106 -2.03 -17.40 -11.49
C ALA A 106 -0.90 -18.45 -11.47
N LEU A 107 -0.40 -18.80 -10.28
CA LEU A 107 0.66 -19.80 -10.07
C LEU A 107 0.15 -21.25 -10.03
N SER A 108 -1.17 -21.47 -10.03
CA SER A 108 -1.79 -22.80 -10.06
C SER A 108 -2.00 -23.28 -11.51
N GLY A 109 -1.97 -24.60 -11.73
CA GLY A 109 -2.23 -25.20 -13.04
C GLY A 109 -1.29 -26.37 -13.37
N GLU A 110 -1.39 -26.88 -14.60
CA GLU A 110 -0.51 -27.95 -15.12
C GLU A 110 0.95 -27.47 -15.27
N ASP A 111 1.14 -26.18 -15.56
CA ASP A 111 2.44 -25.50 -15.58
C ASP A 111 2.83 -24.99 -14.18
N ALA A 112 2.91 -25.90 -13.22
CA ALA A 112 3.33 -25.53 -11.86
C ALA A 112 4.79 -25.05 -11.84
N TYR A 113 5.08 -24.01 -11.07
CA TYR A 113 6.43 -23.50 -10.83
C TYR A 113 6.96 -24.04 -9.49
N PRO A 114 7.52 -25.26 -9.42
CA PRO A 114 7.92 -25.89 -8.16
C PRO A 114 8.99 -25.08 -7.41
N GLU A 115 9.82 -24.33 -8.13
CA GLU A 115 10.82 -23.43 -7.54
C GLU A 115 10.17 -22.32 -6.69
N LEU A 116 8.91 -21.98 -6.98
CA LEU A 116 8.11 -21.01 -6.26
C LEU A 116 7.25 -21.63 -5.15
N GLY A 117 7.44 -22.92 -4.82
CA GLY A 117 6.73 -23.62 -3.74
C GLY A 117 6.75 -22.87 -2.41
N SER A 118 7.91 -22.34 -2.03
CA SER A 118 8.07 -21.52 -0.81
C SER A 118 7.24 -20.22 -0.79
N VAL A 119 6.77 -19.73 -1.94
CA VAL A 119 5.83 -18.62 -2.05
C VAL A 119 4.41 -19.17 -1.94
N THR A 120 4.05 -20.13 -2.78
CA THR A 120 2.68 -20.66 -2.87
C THR A 120 2.21 -21.33 -1.58
N GLU A 121 3.09 -22.02 -0.86
CA GLU A 121 2.79 -22.65 0.45
C GLU A 121 2.37 -21.65 1.53
N ARG A 122 2.79 -20.38 1.41
CA ARG A 122 2.49 -19.31 2.37
C ARG A 122 1.34 -18.40 1.92
N LEU A 123 0.95 -18.45 0.66
CA LEU A 123 -0.22 -17.74 0.15
C LEU A 123 -1.49 -18.46 0.61
N VAL A 124 -2.50 -17.67 0.97
CA VAL A 124 -3.81 -18.20 1.38
C VAL A 124 -4.92 -17.64 0.50
N ASP A 125 -5.98 -18.44 0.34
CA ASP A 125 -7.27 -17.98 -0.15
C ASP A 125 -8.20 -17.83 1.05
N LEU A 126 -8.39 -16.58 1.49
CA LEU A 126 -9.35 -16.21 2.54
C LEU A 126 -10.46 -15.35 1.92
N GLY A 127 -11.04 -15.78 0.80
CA GLY A 127 -12.05 -15.03 0.05
C GLY A 127 -13.22 -14.53 0.90
N GLU A 128 -13.70 -15.31 1.87
CA GLU A 128 -14.79 -14.85 2.76
C GLU A 128 -14.38 -13.65 3.63
N LEU A 129 -13.14 -13.64 4.12
CA LEU A 129 -12.60 -12.53 4.91
C LEU A 129 -12.31 -11.32 4.01
N GLU A 130 -11.74 -11.54 2.82
CA GLU A 130 -11.53 -10.50 1.81
C GLU A 130 -12.85 -9.79 1.48
N ASP A 131 -13.89 -10.54 1.11
CA ASP A 131 -15.21 -10.00 0.75
C ASP A 131 -15.87 -9.28 1.93
N LEU A 132 -15.66 -9.77 3.17
CA LEU A 132 -16.12 -9.13 4.39
C LEU A 132 -15.41 -7.79 4.64
N LEU A 133 -14.11 -7.69 4.42
CA LEU A 133 -13.37 -6.44 4.58
C LEU A 133 -13.79 -5.44 3.49
N ALA A 134 -13.83 -5.88 2.23
CA ALA A 134 -14.18 -5.04 1.08
C ALA A 134 -15.60 -4.47 1.15
N ARG A 135 -16.57 -5.23 1.69
CA ARG A 135 -17.95 -4.70 1.88
C ARG A 135 -18.08 -3.75 3.07
N SER A 136 -17.13 -3.78 4.00
CA SER A 136 -17.21 -3.08 5.27
C SER A 136 -16.43 -1.76 5.27
N VAL A 137 -15.28 -1.71 4.58
CA VAL A 137 -14.41 -0.54 4.55
C VAL A 137 -13.92 -0.26 3.13
N ASP A 138 -14.07 0.99 2.69
CA ASP A 138 -13.59 1.46 1.39
C ASP A 138 -12.13 1.94 1.41
N GLU A 139 -11.62 2.36 0.24
CA GLU A 139 -10.24 2.78 0.06
C GLU A 139 -9.92 4.14 0.71
N GLU A 140 -10.94 4.96 0.96
CA GLU A 140 -10.83 6.23 1.68
C GLU A 140 -10.87 6.05 3.21
N GLY A 141 -11.17 4.84 3.70
CA GLY A 141 -11.23 4.53 5.13
C GLY A 141 -12.58 4.84 5.76
N ASN A 142 -13.66 4.93 4.97
CA ASN A 142 -15.01 5.02 5.50
C ASN A 142 -15.57 3.63 5.76
N VAL A 143 -16.28 3.49 6.88
CA VAL A 143 -17.06 2.30 7.16
C VAL A 143 -18.40 2.36 6.40
N SER A 144 -18.64 1.38 5.55
CA SER A 144 -19.84 1.27 4.72
C SER A 144 -21.10 1.05 5.55
N SER A 145 -22.21 1.65 5.15
CA SER A 145 -23.52 1.38 5.77
C SER A 145 -23.96 -0.08 5.60
N ARG A 146 -23.30 -0.86 4.72
CA ARG A 146 -23.54 -2.28 4.54
C ARG A 146 -22.79 -3.15 5.56
N ALA A 147 -21.87 -2.56 6.34
CA ALA A 147 -21.10 -3.29 7.34
C ALA A 147 -21.99 -3.87 8.45
N SER A 148 -23.08 -3.19 8.82
CA SER A 148 -24.10 -3.73 9.73
C SER A 148 -25.49 -3.14 9.46
N ARG A 149 -26.53 -3.89 9.83
CA ARG A 149 -27.92 -3.38 9.77
C ARG A 149 -28.15 -2.22 10.74
N GLU A 150 -27.52 -2.28 11.91
CA GLU A 150 -27.62 -1.28 12.96
C GLU A 150 -26.99 0.05 12.53
N LEU A 151 -25.79 0.03 11.93
CA LEU A 151 -25.15 1.23 11.38
C LEU A 151 -26.01 1.88 10.30
N LYS A 152 -26.62 1.07 9.42
CA LYS A 152 -27.57 1.57 8.42
C LYS A 152 -28.74 2.30 9.08
N GLN A 153 -29.36 1.70 10.10
CA GLN A 153 -30.48 2.29 10.83
C GLN A 153 -30.08 3.56 11.58
N ILE A 154 -28.89 3.62 12.19
CA ILE A 154 -28.36 4.83 12.83
C ILE A 154 -28.19 5.94 11.79
N ARG A 155 -27.61 5.65 10.62
CA ARG A 155 -27.44 6.62 9.53
C ARG A 155 -28.75 7.10 8.91
N ASP A 156 -29.75 6.22 8.80
CA ASP A 156 -31.11 6.61 8.39
C ASP A 156 -31.74 7.58 9.42
N ARG A 157 -31.59 7.28 10.72
CA ARG A 157 -32.04 8.16 11.81
C ARG A 157 -31.30 9.51 11.81
N LEU A 158 -29.99 9.52 11.60
CA LEU A 158 -29.17 10.73 11.48
C LEU A 158 -29.66 11.63 10.34
N ARG A 159 -29.83 11.08 9.13
CA ARG A 159 -30.38 11.82 7.99
C ARG A 159 -31.77 12.39 8.29
N GLY A 160 -32.62 11.60 8.94
CA GLY A 160 -33.94 12.04 9.39
C GLY A 160 -33.87 13.19 10.41
N ALA A 161 -32.99 13.10 11.40
CA ALA A 161 -32.79 14.13 12.43
C ALA A 161 -32.26 15.44 11.83
N GLN A 162 -31.26 15.36 10.94
CA GLN A 162 -30.74 16.51 10.20
C GLN A 162 -31.84 17.21 9.40
N ALA A 163 -32.65 16.46 8.65
CA ALA A 163 -33.74 17.02 7.88
C ALA A 163 -34.83 17.66 8.77
N ARG A 164 -35.08 17.12 9.97
CA ARG A 164 -35.99 17.74 10.95
C ARG A 164 -35.44 19.06 11.49
N ILE A 165 -34.14 19.13 11.82
CA ILE A 165 -33.49 20.36 12.29
C ILE A 165 -33.60 21.45 11.23
N VAL A 166 -33.21 21.14 9.99
CA VAL A 166 -33.27 22.08 8.86
C VAL A 166 -34.68 22.61 8.68
N ARG A 167 -35.70 21.74 8.58
CA ARG A 167 -37.11 22.17 8.44
C ARG A 167 -37.57 23.04 9.59
N LYS A 168 -37.19 22.73 10.84
CA LYS A 168 -37.59 23.49 12.03
C LYS A 168 -36.96 24.88 12.05
N LEU A 169 -35.69 24.97 11.66
CA LEU A 169 -34.95 26.23 11.56
C LEU A 169 -35.42 27.08 10.38
N GLU A 170 -35.73 26.48 9.22
CA GLU A 170 -36.31 27.18 8.07
C GLU A 170 -37.71 27.73 8.41
N ALA A 171 -38.55 26.91 9.05
CA ALA A 171 -39.86 27.36 9.52
C ALA A 171 -39.72 28.53 10.50
N TYR A 172 -38.80 28.44 11.46
CA TYR A 172 -38.53 29.53 12.41
C TYR A 172 -38.00 30.79 11.71
N LEU A 173 -37.06 30.63 10.76
CA LEU A 173 -36.51 31.72 9.96
C LEU A 173 -37.61 32.46 9.20
N SER A 174 -38.59 31.74 8.64
CA SER A 174 -39.72 32.32 7.90
C SER A 174 -40.67 33.15 8.77
N THR A 175 -40.64 32.97 10.10
CA THR A 175 -41.44 33.77 11.05
C THR A 175 -40.78 35.07 11.47
N LEU A 176 -39.49 35.27 11.16
CA LEU A 176 -38.76 36.46 11.58
C LEU A 176 -39.11 37.68 10.68
N PRO A 177 -39.27 38.89 11.26
CA PRO A 177 -39.44 40.11 10.48
C PRO A 177 -38.30 40.35 9.47
N GLU A 178 -38.62 40.85 8.27
CA GLU A 178 -37.62 41.13 7.21
C GLU A 178 -36.45 42.00 7.67
N ARG A 179 -36.70 42.96 8.58
CA ARG A 179 -35.66 43.82 9.16
C ARG A 179 -34.55 43.05 9.91
N PHE A 180 -34.81 41.82 10.34
CA PHE A 180 -33.84 40.95 11.03
C PHE A 180 -33.21 39.92 10.09
N LEU A 181 -33.76 39.73 8.89
CA LEU A 181 -33.28 38.77 7.91
C LEU A 181 -32.13 39.37 7.08
N VAL A 182 -31.18 38.52 6.73
CA VAL A 182 -30.19 38.82 5.68
C VAL A 182 -30.73 38.36 4.33
N GLY A 183 -30.24 38.95 3.23
CA GLY A 183 -30.60 38.49 1.89
C GLY A 183 -30.22 37.02 1.69
N ASP A 184 -31.11 36.24 1.06
CA ASP A 184 -30.96 34.79 0.84
C ASP A 184 -30.66 33.97 2.11
N ALA A 185 -31.22 34.40 3.26
CA ALA A 185 -31.07 33.70 4.53
C ALA A 185 -31.55 32.25 4.40
N SER A 186 -30.62 31.32 4.65
CA SER A 186 -30.87 29.88 4.69
C SER A 186 -30.15 29.26 5.88
N VAL A 187 -30.66 28.13 6.35
CA VAL A 187 -30.03 27.38 7.43
C VAL A 187 -28.66 26.91 6.95
N THR A 188 -27.63 27.15 7.77
CA THR A 188 -26.26 26.78 7.45
C THR A 188 -25.61 26.07 8.63
N ILE A 189 -24.40 25.55 8.42
CA ILE A 189 -23.60 24.91 9.46
C ILE A 189 -22.41 25.83 9.80
N ARG A 190 -22.23 26.12 11.09
CA ARG A 190 -21.06 26.82 11.65
C ARG A 190 -20.52 26.03 12.82
N GLU A 191 -19.21 25.75 12.82
CA GLU A 191 -18.55 24.96 13.87
C GLU A 191 -19.26 23.62 14.19
N GLY A 192 -19.85 22.99 13.16
CA GLY A 192 -20.62 21.75 13.33
C GLY A 192 -21.97 21.91 14.04
N ARG A 193 -22.53 23.12 14.06
CA ARG A 193 -23.86 23.45 14.58
C ARG A 193 -24.74 24.02 13.48
N TYR A 194 -26.01 23.63 13.48
CA TYR A 194 -27.00 24.22 12.59
C TYR A 194 -27.43 25.58 13.14
N VAL A 195 -27.31 26.59 12.31
CA VAL A 195 -27.51 27.99 12.68
C VAL A 195 -28.32 28.71 11.62
N ILE A 196 -29.00 29.78 12.04
CA ILE A 196 -29.66 30.73 11.15
C ILE A 196 -28.87 32.04 11.10
N PRO A 197 -28.64 32.62 9.92
CA PRO A 197 -28.02 33.93 9.78
C PRO A 197 -29.06 35.02 10.01
N VAL A 198 -28.77 35.95 10.92
CA VAL A 198 -29.62 37.12 11.19
C VAL A 198 -28.79 38.38 11.30
N ARG A 199 -29.39 39.54 11.02
CA ARG A 199 -28.73 40.83 11.26
C ARG A 199 -28.52 41.04 12.76
N ARG A 200 -27.51 41.82 13.13
CA ARG A 200 -27.14 42.05 14.54
C ARG A 200 -28.31 42.56 15.40
N GLU A 201 -29.24 43.33 14.83
CA GLU A 201 -30.45 43.81 15.52
C GLU A 201 -31.44 42.69 15.86
N GLY A 202 -31.41 41.58 15.10
CA GLY A 202 -32.26 40.41 15.30
C GLY A 202 -31.84 39.52 16.48
N LYS A 203 -30.63 39.71 17.05
CA LYS A 203 -30.07 38.87 18.12
C LYS A 203 -31.02 38.69 19.30
N GLY A 204 -31.62 39.78 19.79
CA GLY A 204 -32.51 39.74 20.95
C GLY A 204 -33.83 39.00 20.67
N GLN A 205 -34.33 39.08 19.42
CA GLN A 205 -35.56 38.40 19.00
C GLN A 205 -35.37 36.89 18.84
N VAL A 206 -34.25 36.49 18.24
CA VAL A 206 -33.91 35.07 18.04
C VAL A 206 -33.52 34.41 19.36
N GLY A 207 -32.76 35.13 20.19
CA GLY A 207 -32.16 34.58 21.39
C GLY A 207 -31.14 33.49 21.07
N GLY A 208 -30.84 32.60 22.03
CA GLY A 208 -29.94 31.47 21.79
C GLY A 208 -28.45 31.82 21.80
N ILE A 209 -27.66 30.95 21.18
CA ILE A 209 -26.19 30.99 21.24
C ILE A 209 -25.63 31.47 19.90
N VAL A 210 -24.76 32.48 19.93
CA VAL A 210 -24.03 32.94 18.75
C VAL A 210 -22.80 32.04 18.56
N HIS A 211 -22.68 31.41 17.39
CA HIS A 211 -21.55 30.52 17.06
C HIS A 211 -20.53 31.17 16.13
N ASP A 212 -20.94 32.18 15.36
CA ASP A 212 -20.06 32.86 14.41
C ASP A 212 -20.60 34.26 14.07
N GLU A 213 -19.74 35.13 13.53
CA GLU A 213 -20.12 36.45 13.01
C GLU A 213 -19.43 36.75 11.67
N SER A 214 -20.09 37.54 10.81
CA SER A 214 -19.46 37.98 9.57
C SER A 214 -18.26 38.89 9.83
N GLN A 215 -17.34 39.01 8.87
CA GLN A 215 -16.16 39.88 8.99
C GLN A 215 -16.51 41.35 9.28
N THR A 216 -17.66 41.82 8.82
CA THR A 216 -18.18 43.16 9.09
C THR A 216 -18.94 43.28 10.42
N GLY A 217 -19.17 42.15 11.10
CA GLY A 217 -20.00 42.04 12.31
C GLY A 217 -21.50 42.24 12.06
N ALA A 218 -21.93 42.46 10.82
CA ALA A 218 -23.32 42.77 10.49
C ALA A 218 -24.26 41.55 10.59
N THR A 219 -23.74 40.35 10.30
CA THR A 219 -24.50 39.09 10.35
C THR A 219 -24.01 38.25 11.51
N LEU A 220 -24.95 37.75 12.32
CA LEU A 220 -24.71 36.80 13.38
C LEU A 220 -25.29 35.44 12.99
N TYR A 221 -24.53 34.38 13.25
CA TYR A 221 -24.98 33.00 13.06
C TYR A 221 -25.40 32.41 14.39
N ILE A 222 -26.71 32.22 14.56
CA ILE A 222 -27.32 31.91 15.85
C ILE A 222 -27.94 30.51 15.85
N GLU A 223 -27.68 29.72 16.89
CA GLU A 223 -28.43 28.49 17.21
C GLU A 223 -29.62 28.88 18.11
N PRO A 224 -30.85 28.93 17.58
CA PRO A 224 -32.02 29.32 18.35
C PRO A 224 -32.46 28.20 19.30
N PRO A 225 -33.12 28.53 20.43
CA PRO A 225 -33.58 27.55 21.42
C PRO A 225 -34.47 26.43 20.83
N VAL A 226 -35.24 26.76 19.79
CA VAL A 226 -36.14 25.83 19.10
C VAL A 226 -35.39 24.62 18.49
N ALA A 227 -34.09 24.74 18.21
CA ALA A 227 -33.27 23.68 17.63
C ALA A 227 -32.43 22.91 18.66
N ILE A 228 -32.38 23.33 19.94
CA ILE A 228 -31.49 22.73 20.95
C ILE A 228 -31.82 21.24 21.16
N GLU A 229 -33.09 20.89 21.38
CA GLU A 229 -33.50 19.50 21.60
C GLU A 229 -33.17 18.59 20.41
N ALA A 230 -33.49 19.05 19.20
CA ALA A 230 -33.23 18.30 17.97
C ALA A 230 -31.72 18.14 17.71
N THR A 231 -30.92 19.17 18.05
CA THR A 231 -29.46 19.13 17.95
C THR A 231 -28.85 18.18 18.99
N ASN A 232 -29.40 18.11 20.20
CA ASN A 232 -28.99 17.15 21.21
C ASN A 232 -29.30 15.70 20.78
N GLU A 233 -30.46 15.45 20.17
CA GLU A 233 -30.81 14.16 19.58
C GLU A 233 -29.80 13.76 18.48
N LEU A 234 -29.47 14.69 17.57
CA LEU A 234 -28.46 14.48 16.53
C LEU A 234 -27.10 14.08 17.14
N ARG A 235 -26.64 14.81 18.16
CA ARG A 235 -25.38 14.50 18.87
C ARG A 235 -25.42 13.13 19.55
N SER A 236 -26.57 12.70 20.08
CA SER A 236 -26.71 11.34 20.62
C SER A 236 -26.54 10.28 19.53
N LEU A 237 -27.18 10.49 18.38
CA LEU A 237 -27.09 9.59 17.23
C LEU A 237 -25.67 9.54 16.64
N GLU A 238 -24.94 10.66 16.59
CA GLU A 238 -23.52 10.69 16.18
C GLU A 238 -22.65 9.84 17.12
N ARG A 239 -22.91 9.90 18.43
CA ARG A 239 -22.22 9.06 19.41
C ARG A 239 -22.62 7.58 19.31
N GLU A 240 -23.87 7.28 18.97
CA GLU A 240 -24.30 5.92 18.64
C GLU A 240 -23.56 5.40 17.41
N GLU A 241 -23.45 6.21 16.35
CA GLU A 241 -22.74 5.85 15.13
C GLU A 241 -21.26 5.56 15.41
N ALA A 242 -20.57 6.44 16.13
CA ALA A 242 -19.17 6.26 16.47
C ALA A 242 -18.93 4.98 17.29
N ARG A 243 -19.84 4.65 18.22
CA ARG A 243 -19.79 3.41 19.01
C ARG A 243 -20.00 2.17 18.14
N GLU A 244 -20.98 2.23 17.24
CA GLU A 244 -21.27 1.12 16.33
C GLU A 244 -20.13 0.89 15.33
N ILE A 245 -19.55 1.96 14.77
CA ILE A 245 -18.35 1.88 13.93
C ILE A 245 -17.21 1.21 14.70
N ARG A 246 -16.92 1.64 15.92
CA ARG A 246 -15.86 1.04 16.74
C ARG A 246 -16.11 -0.44 17.03
N ARG A 247 -17.37 -0.83 17.29
CA ARG A 247 -17.75 -2.24 17.46
C ARG A 247 -17.49 -3.04 16.19
N ILE A 248 -17.94 -2.57 15.04
CA ILE A 248 -17.71 -3.21 13.73
C ILE A 248 -16.21 -3.39 13.48
N LEU A 249 -15.41 -2.35 13.68
CA LEU A 249 -13.96 -2.42 13.50
C LEU A 249 -13.32 -3.43 14.46
N GLY A 250 -13.78 -3.50 15.71
CA GLY A 250 -13.34 -4.52 16.67
C GLY A 250 -13.67 -5.93 16.22
N ASP A 251 -14.89 -6.17 15.75
CA ASP A 251 -15.32 -7.47 15.24
C ASP A 251 -14.52 -7.91 14.01
N LEU A 252 -14.26 -6.98 13.07
CA LEU A 252 -13.43 -7.23 11.89
C LEU A 252 -11.98 -7.50 12.28
N THR A 253 -11.43 -6.70 13.19
CA THR A 253 -10.06 -6.86 13.70
C THR A 253 -9.90 -8.23 14.35
N GLY A 254 -10.86 -8.65 15.18
CA GLY A 254 -10.86 -9.98 15.81
C GLY A 254 -10.88 -11.11 14.78
N ARG A 255 -11.68 -10.99 13.71
CA ARG A 255 -11.71 -11.98 12.62
C ARG A 255 -10.37 -12.05 11.88
N VAL A 256 -9.74 -10.91 11.60
CA VAL A 256 -8.40 -10.90 10.99
C VAL A 256 -7.38 -11.51 11.94
N ALA A 257 -7.44 -11.20 13.24
CA ALA A 257 -6.51 -11.72 14.24
C ALA A 257 -6.52 -13.25 14.33
N THR A 258 -7.70 -13.88 14.18
CA THR A 258 -7.82 -15.35 14.09
C THR A 258 -6.98 -15.95 12.96
N HIS A 259 -6.77 -15.19 11.88
CA HIS A 259 -5.93 -15.57 10.74
C HIS A 259 -4.56 -14.87 10.72
N GLY A 260 -4.18 -14.16 11.79
CA GLY A 260 -3.02 -13.29 11.84
C GLY A 260 -1.71 -13.93 11.33
N PRO A 261 -1.33 -15.14 11.79
CA PRO A 261 -0.15 -15.84 11.28
C PRO A 261 -0.21 -16.13 9.77
N SER A 262 -1.38 -16.51 9.26
CA SER A 262 -1.60 -16.76 7.83
C SER A 262 -1.50 -15.47 7.01
N VAL A 263 -2.09 -14.37 7.49
CA VAL A 263 -2.01 -13.06 6.82
C VAL A 263 -0.57 -12.56 6.80
N GLN A 264 0.17 -12.70 7.90
CA GLN A 264 1.60 -12.38 7.96
C GLN A 264 2.41 -13.20 6.96
N GLY A 265 2.22 -14.54 6.95
CA GLY A 265 2.92 -15.42 6.02
C GLY A 265 2.62 -15.08 4.56
N THR A 266 1.37 -14.73 4.25
CA THR A 266 0.94 -14.26 2.94
C THR A 266 1.60 -12.94 2.56
N PHE A 267 1.60 -11.95 3.44
CA PHE A 267 2.29 -10.68 3.20
C PHE A 267 3.78 -10.92 2.91
N ASP A 268 4.45 -11.74 3.71
CA ASP A 268 5.87 -12.06 3.51
C ASP A 268 6.12 -12.81 2.20
N ALA A 269 5.19 -13.66 1.76
CA ALA A 269 5.25 -14.34 0.46
C ALA A 269 5.06 -13.38 -0.72
N LEU A 270 4.12 -12.44 -0.61
CA LEU A 270 3.92 -11.40 -1.63
C LEU A 270 5.15 -10.49 -1.76
N VAL A 271 5.75 -10.08 -0.65
CA VAL A 271 6.99 -9.28 -0.65
C VAL A 271 8.16 -10.04 -1.25
N ASP A 272 8.26 -11.34 -0.96
CA ASP A 272 9.28 -12.23 -1.53
C ASP A 272 9.09 -12.42 -3.05
N PHE A 273 7.86 -12.65 -3.49
CA PHE A 273 7.52 -12.73 -4.90
C PHE A 273 7.80 -11.40 -5.63
N ASP A 274 7.43 -10.25 -5.05
CA ASP A 274 7.72 -8.93 -5.63
C ASP A 274 9.23 -8.70 -5.81
N SER A 275 10.04 -9.15 -4.85
CA SER A 275 11.50 -9.12 -4.97
C SER A 275 12.02 -10.01 -6.11
N LEU A 276 11.47 -11.22 -6.27
CA LEU A 276 11.82 -12.11 -7.38
C LEU A 276 11.38 -11.53 -8.74
N TYR A 277 10.17 -10.99 -8.80
CA TYR A 277 9.60 -10.35 -9.98
C TYR A 277 10.44 -9.15 -10.44
N ALA A 278 10.87 -8.30 -9.51
CA ALA A 278 11.77 -7.18 -9.82
C ALA A 278 13.11 -7.64 -10.39
N ARG A 279 13.70 -8.71 -9.84
CA ARG A 279 14.95 -9.33 -10.32
C ARG A 279 14.76 -9.96 -11.71
N ALA A 280 13.66 -10.66 -11.94
CA ALA A 280 13.30 -11.23 -13.24
C ALA A 280 13.13 -10.13 -14.31
N ARG A 281 12.46 -9.02 -13.96
CA ARG A 281 12.36 -7.85 -14.85
C ARG A 281 13.70 -7.19 -15.12
N ALA A 282 14.58 -7.11 -14.12
CA ALA A 282 15.93 -6.59 -14.32
C ALA A 282 16.72 -7.48 -15.27
N ALA A 283 16.66 -8.80 -15.07
CA ALA A 283 17.29 -9.78 -15.95
C ALA A 283 16.80 -9.65 -17.40
N ARG A 284 15.48 -9.48 -17.62
CA ARG A 284 14.93 -9.26 -18.97
C ARG A 284 15.45 -7.96 -19.61
N VAL A 285 15.48 -6.85 -18.87
CA VAL A 285 15.99 -5.57 -19.39
C VAL A 285 17.48 -5.64 -19.70
N TRP A 286 18.25 -6.30 -18.84
CA TRP A 286 19.69 -6.46 -19.01
C TRP A 286 20.07 -7.61 -19.95
N LYS A 287 19.10 -8.36 -20.48
CA LYS A 287 19.32 -9.61 -21.22
C LYS A 287 20.22 -10.60 -20.46
N ALA A 288 20.07 -10.65 -19.14
CA ALA A 288 20.87 -11.49 -18.26
C ALA A 288 20.39 -12.94 -18.30
N THR A 289 21.34 -13.86 -18.13
CA THR A 289 21.10 -15.30 -18.02
C THR A 289 21.54 -15.78 -16.64
N ALA A 290 20.84 -16.78 -16.08
CA ALA A 290 21.27 -17.42 -14.85
C ALA A 290 22.59 -18.17 -15.10
N PRO A 291 23.67 -17.88 -14.36
CA PRO A 291 24.93 -18.56 -14.54
C PRO A 291 24.87 -20.01 -14.03
N GLU A 292 25.67 -20.87 -14.63
CA GLU A 292 25.96 -22.20 -14.08
C GLU A 292 26.94 -22.06 -12.92
N ILE A 293 26.63 -22.70 -11.79
CA ILE A 293 27.49 -22.69 -10.61
C ILE A 293 28.23 -24.02 -10.55
N LEU A 294 29.55 -23.99 -10.82
CA LEU A 294 30.44 -25.15 -10.79
C LEU A 294 30.42 -25.84 -9.41
N ASP A 295 30.55 -27.17 -9.40
CA ASP A 295 30.65 -27.98 -8.19
C ASP A 295 32.12 -28.21 -7.77
N GLY A 296 32.36 -28.35 -6.47
CA GLY A 296 33.67 -28.71 -5.92
C GLY A 296 34.65 -27.52 -5.76
N PRO A 297 35.95 -27.80 -5.53
CA PRO A 297 36.98 -26.76 -5.42
C PRO A 297 37.40 -26.17 -6.78
N ALA A 298 36.74 -26.60 -7.87
CA ALA A 298 36.95 -26.11 -9.22
C ALA A 298 36.92 -24.58 -9.23
N ARG A 299 38.01 -23.99 -9.71
CA ARG A 299 38.16 -22.55 -9.87
C ARG A 299 38.06 -22.31 -11.35
N GLY A 300 37.24 -21.38 -11.80
CA GLY A 300 37.12 -21.12 -13.22
C GLY A 300 36.08 -20.04 -13.43
N LEU A 301 36.30 -19.20 -14.41
CA LEU A 301 35.36 -18.14 -14.76
C LEU A 301 35.21 -18.12 -16.27
N VAL A 302 34.00 -18.44 -16.73
CA VAL A 302 33.61 -18.31 -18.13
C VAL A 302 32.53 -17.25 -18.21
N LEU A 303 32.87 -16.12 -18.79
CA LEU A 303 31.94 -15.06 -19.17
C LEU A 303 31.83 -15.04 -20.68
N ARG A 304 30.59 -15.05 -21.18
CA ARG A 304 30.29 -14.90 -22.61
C ARG A 304 29.37 -13.72 -22.79
N GLU A 305 29.72 -12.86 -23.74
CA GLU A 305 29.03 -11.62 -24.05
C GLU A 305 28.71 -10.74 -22.83
N ALA A 306 29.60 -10.71 -21.84
CA ALA A 306 29.39 -10.00 -20.58
C ALA A 306 29.35 -8.48 -20.78
N ARG A 307 28.50 -7.81 -20.01
CA ARG A 307 28.27 -6.36 -20.06
C ARG A 307 28.06 -5.79 -18.67
N HIS A 308 28.50 -4.56 -18.45
CA HIS A 308 28.29 -3.87 -17.18
C HIS A 308 26.81 -3.43 -17.03
N PRO A 309 26.06 -3.90 -16.03
CA PRO A 309 24.61 -3.68 -15.94
C PRO A 309 24.20 -2.20 -15.81
N LEU A 310 24.99 -1.37 -15.11
CA LEU A 310 24.70 0.07 -15.01
C LEU A 310 24.90 0.82 -16.32
N LEU A 311 25.79 0.36 -17.21
CA LEU A 311 25.98 0.99 -18.52
C LEU A 311 24.83 0.64 -19.47
N MET A 312 24.27 -0.57 -19.33
CA MET A 312 23.09 -1.02 -20.09
C MET A 312 21.85 -0.14 -19.85
N GLU A 313 21.79 0.61 -18.74
CA GLU A 313 20.68 1.52 -18.42
C GLU A 313 21.02 3.02 -18.55
N GLY A 314 22.29 3.37 -18.65
CA GLY A 314 22.75 4.74 -18.40
C GLY A 314 23.42 5.46 -19.56
N GLY A 315 23.65 4.79 -20.70
CA GLY A 315 24.44 5.31 -21.80
C GLY A 315 23.64 5.69 -23.05
N GLU A 316 24.06 6.77 -23.71
CA GLU A 316 23.83 6.97 -25.14
C GLU A 316 24.90 6.18 -25.89
N GLY A 317 24.54 4.98 -26.36
CA GLY A 317 25.44 4.13 -27.14
C GLY A 317 25.32 2.64 -26.80
N GLU A 318 25.79 1.80 -27.72
CA GLU A 318 25.83 0.35 -27.52
C GLU A 318 26.96 -0.02 -26.55
N VAL A 319 26.63 -0.77 -25.49
CA VAL A 319 27.64 -1.33 -24.57
C VAL A 319 28.28 -2.54 -25.24
N VAL A 320 29.55 -2.45 -25.60
CA VAL A 320 30.28 -3.55 -26.25
C VAL A 320 30.46 -4.73 -25.28
N PRO A 321 30.02 -5.95 -25.64
CA PRO A 321 30.22 -7.13 -24.81
C PRO A 321 31.67 -7.63 -24.82
N TYR A 322 32.06 -8.43 -23.82
CA TYR A 322 33.34 -9.13 -23.80
C TYR A 322 33.20 -10.59 -23.36
N ASP A 323 34.13 -11.41 -23.82
CA ASP A 323 34.31 -12.78 -23.34
C ASP A 323 35.53 -12.84 -22.41
N LEU A 324 35.45 -13.67 -21.37
CA LEU A 324 36.56 -13.94 -20.48
C LEU A 324 36.54 -15.42 -20.11
N LEU A 325 37.67 -16.08 -20.36
CA LEU A 325 37.96 -17.42 -19.87
C LEU A 325 39.13 -17.32 -18.89
N LEU A 326 38.92 -17.78 -17.67
CA LEU A 326 39.98 -18.04 -16.70
C LEU A 326 39.90 -19.52 -16.33
N ASP A 327 40.92 -20.28 -16.73
CA ASP A 327 41.02 -21.72 -16.41
C ASP A 327 41.41 -21.95 -14.94
N GLU A 328 41.29 -23.19 -14.46
CA GLU A 328 41.46 -23.49 -13.04
C GLU A 328 42.85 -23.21 -12.49
N ASP A 329 43.86 -23.23 -13.35
CA ASP A 329 45.26 -22.97 -13.00
C ASP A 329 45.65 -21.49 -13.16
N GLU A 330 44.79 -20.69 -13.79
CA GLU A 330 45.03 -19.26 -13.99
C GLU A 330 44.68 -18.47 -12.73
N ARG A 331 45.62 -17.62 -12.28
CA ARG A 331 45.51 -16.86 -11.03
C ARG A 331 45.68 -15.36 -11.22
N CYS A 332 46.14 -14.91 -12.38
CA CYS A 332 46.45 -13.51 -12.66
C CYS A 332 46.08 -13.17 -14.10
N LEU A 333 45.29 -12.11 -14.26
CA LEU A 333 44.97 -11.50 -15.55
C LEU A 333 45.58 -10.10 -15.58
N VAL A 334 46.43 -9.81 -16.58
CA VAL A 334 47.03 -8.49 -16.78
C VAL A 334 46.26 -7.76 -17.89
N VAL A 335 45.53 -6.71 -17.52
CA VAL A 335 44.77 -5.88 -18.47
C VAL A 335 45.56 -4.61 -18.79
N SER A 336 46.00 -4.48 -20.05
CA SER A 336 46.72 -3.30 -20.55
C SER A 336 45.88 -2.51 -21.57
N GLY A 337 46.20 -1.24 -21.77
CA GLY A 337 45.48 -0.36 -22.70
C GLY A 337 45.40 1.11 -22.24
N PRO A 338 44.93 2.02 -23.10
CA PRO A 338 44.77 3.44 -22.75
C PRO A 338 43.74 3.63 -21.61
N ASN A 339 43.82 4.74 -20.89
CA ASN A 339 42.94 5.00 -19.74
C ASN A 339 41.45 5.05 -20.11
N THR A 340 41.14 5.50 -21.32
CA THR A 340 39.78 5.56 -21.87
C THR A 340 39.31 4.23 -22.48
N GLY A 341 40.15 3.18 -22.48
CA GLY A 341 39.87 1.89 -23.11
C GLY A 341 38.96 0.96 -22.30
N GLY A 342 38.21 1.47 -21.32
CA GLY A 342 37.23 0.66 -20.58
C GLY A 342 37.79 -0.30 -19.52
N LYS A 343 39.10 -0.27 -19.20
CA LYS A 343 39.74 -1.19 -18.23
C LYS A 343 39.01 -1.27 -16.89
N SER A 344 38.65 -0.11 -16.32
CA SER A 344 37.95 -0.07 -15.03
C SER A 344 36.51 -0.60 -15.13
N VAL A 345 35.86 -0.44 -16.28
CA VAL A 345 34.52 -0.99 -16.52
C VAL A 345 34.61 -2.52 -16.63
N PHE A 346 35.59 -3.04 -17.36
CA PHE A 346 35.85 -4.47 -17.49
C PHE A 346 36.12 -5.13 -16.14
N LEU A 347 36.89 -4.50 -15.25
CA LEU A 347 37.17 -5.07 -13.92
C LEU A 347 35.99 -5.00 -12.95
N LYS A 348 35.03 -4.08 -13.16
CA LYS A 348 33.83 -3.94 -12.32
C LYS A 348 32.68 -4.82 -12.79
N ALA A 349 32.58 -5.05 -14.11
CA ALA A 349 31.58 -5.89 -14.73
C ALA A 349 31.77 -7.35 -14.32
#